data_AF-A0A7V8TTA6-F1
#
_entry.id   AF-A0A7V8TTA6-F1
#
_cell.length_a   1.000
_cell.length_b   1.000
_cell.length_c   1.000
_cell.angle_alpha   90.00
_cell.angle_beta   90.00
_cell.angle_gamma   90.00
#
_symmetry.space_group_name_H-M   'P 1'
#
loop_
_entity.id
_entity.type
_entity.pdbx_description
1 polymer ?
#
loop_
_entity_poly.entity_id
_entity_poly.type
_entity_poly.pdbx_seq_one_letter_code
_entity_poly.pdbx_strand_id
1 'polypeptide(L)'
;MDAKDEVQAMLASVVDHLPASSRTREAVQRSADLADISEIATEEGLHELAAALFIAQQMELPGTAQGEHDPLRESADELLREYRGYLSDSSGTAAAIDRGAELEEIAAEAEKEGAKALAASLFEIIQLRWQGGGS
;
A
#
# COMPACT_ATOMS: atom_id res chain seq x y z
N MET A 1 -11.45 3.93 22.27
CA MET A 1 -11.39 2.57 21.72
C MET A 1 -10.47 2.70 20.54
N ASP A 2 -9.25 2.23 20.71
CA ASP A 2 -8.20 2.37 19.71
C ASP A 2 -8.45 1.35 18.60
N ALA A 3 -8.04 1.63 17.36
CA ALA A 3 -8.27 0.73 16.21
C ALA A 3 -7.77 -0.70 16.48
N LYS A 4 -6.67 -0.81 17.23
CA LYS A 4 -6.10 -2.07 17.72
C LYS A 4 -7.06 -2.88 18.61
N ASP A 5 -7.87 -2.21 19.43
CA ASP A 5 -8.84 -2.88 20.30
C ASP A 5 -10.00 -3.48 19.49
N GLU A 6 -10.43 -2.80 18.43
CA GLU A 6 -11.46 -3.31 17.51
C GLU A 6 -10.98 -4.55 16.75
N VAL A 7 -9.74 -4.53 16.29
CA VAL A 7 -9.13 -5.66 15.57
C VAL A 7 -8.97 -6.86 16.49
N GLN A 8 -8.51 -6.66 17.74
CA GLN A 8 -8.45 -7.73 18.73
C GLN A 8 -9.83 -8.30 19.07
N ALA A 9 -10.85 -7.45 19.20
CA ALA A 9 -12.22 -7.90 19.45
C ALA A 9 -12.78 -8.72 18.28
N MET A 10 -12.52 -8.31 17.04
CA MET A 10 -12.92 -9.04 15.83
C MET A 10 -12.20 -10.40 15.74
N LEU A 11 -10.88 -10.42 15.97
CA LEU A 11 -10.08 -11.65 16.00
C LEU A 11 -10.57 -12.63 17.07
N ALA A 12 -10.86 -12.14 18.28
CA ALA A 12 -11.39 -12.96 19.36
C ALA A 12 -12.75 -13.56 19.02
N SER A 13 -13.64 -12.78 18.39
CA SER A 13 -14.95 -13.26 17.93
C SER A 13 -14.80 -14.37 16.88
N VAL A 14 -13.91 -14.19 15.92
CA VAL A 14 -13.73 -15.16 14.82
C VAL A 14 -13.06 -16.44 15.30
N VAL A 15 -12.07 -16.36 16.19
CA VAL A 15 -11.43 -17.52 16.81
C VAL A 15 -12.42 -18.46 17.49
N ASP A 16 -13.47 -17.92 18.12
CA ASP A 16 -14.49 -18.73 18.80
C ASP A 16 -15.32 -19.56 17.79
N HIS A 17 -15.49 -19.06 16.57
CA HIS A 17 -16.21 -19.71 15.50
C HIS A 17 -15.35 -20.63 14.63
N LEU A 18 -14.02 -20.62 14.81
CA LEU A 18 -13.10 -21.46 14.05
C LEU A 18 -12.88 -22.85 14.68
N PRO A 19 -12.81 -23.91 13.88
CA PRO A 19 -12.51 -25.25 14.38
C PRO A 19 -11.12 -25.29 15.05
N ALA A 20 -10.95 -26.16 16.04
CA ALA A 20 -9.69 -26.28 16.78
C ALA A 20 -8.49 -26.67 15.90
N SER A 21 -8.73 -27.20 14.70
CA SER A 21 -7.72 -27.54 13.69
C SER A 21 -7.40 -26.41 12.71
N SER A 22 -8.05 -25.25 12.82
CA SER A 22 -7.78 -24.10 11.94
C SER A 22 -6.41 -23.51 12.25
N ARG A 23 -5.59 -23.35 11.20
CA ARG A 23 -4.31 -22.67 11.26
C ARG A 23 -4.48 -21.19 11.56
N THR A 24 -5.56 -20.58 11.08
CA THR A 24 -5.91 -19.19 11.39
C THR A 24 -6.11 -19.00 12.88
N ARG A 25 -6.84 -19.92 13.53
CA ARG A 25 -7.02 -19.90 14.99
C ARG A 25 -5.70 -20.02 15.74
N GLU A 26 -4.81 -20.91 15.29
CA GLU A 26 -3.48 -21.09 15.88
C GLU A 26 -2.61 -19.82 15.72
N ALA A 27 -2.66 -19.18 14.56
CA ALA A 27 -1.94 -17.93 14.28
C ALA A 27 -2.40 -16.79 15.20
N VAL A 28 -3.72 -16.63 15.39
CA VAL A 28 -4.27 -15.64 16.32
C VAL A 28 -3.87 -15.94 17.77
N GLN A 29 -3.94 -17.20 18.20
CA GLN A 29 -3.53 -17.60 19.55
C GLN A 29 -2.04 -17.37 19.83
N ARG A 30 -1.19 -17.46 18.79
CA ARG A 30 0.23 -17.12 18.88
C ARG A 30 0.52 -15.63 18.82
N SER A 31 -0.50 -14.77 18.68
CA SER A 31 -0.33 -13.34 18.44
C SER A 31 0.58 -13.06 17.24
N ALA A 32 0.41 -13.83 16.15
CA ALA A 32 1.10 -13.57 14.89
C ALA A 32 0.70 -12.20 14.31
N ASP A 33 1.52 -11.68 13.41
CA ASP A 33 1.23 -10.41 12.74
C ASP A 33 -0.03 -10.51 11.88
N LEU A 34 -0.75 -9.39 11.70
CA LEU A 34 -2.00 -9.36 10.92
C LEU A 34 -1.81 -9.83 9.47
N ALA A 35 -0.62 -9.59 8.89
CA ALA A 35 -0.26 -10.08 7.56
C ALA A 35 -0.28 -11.62 7.52
N ASP A 36 0.42 -12.27 8.46
CA ASP A 36 0.48 -13.73 8.53
C ASP A 36 -0.91 -14.33 8.79
N ILE A 37 -1.70 -13.71 9.66
CA ILE A 37 -3.07 -14.17 9.94
C ILE A 37 -3.95 -14.03 8.69
N SER A 38 -3.82 -12.93 7.94
CA SER A 38 -4.57 -12.69 6.70
C SER A 38 -4.21 -13.67 5.58
N GLU A 39 -2.92 -13.97 5.43
CA GLU A 39 -2.43 -14.98 4.46
C GLU A 39 -2.99 -16.36 4.79
N ILE A 40 -2.86 -16.79 6.05
CA ILE A 40 -3.39 -18.10 6.51
C ILE A 40 -4.91 -18.16 6.38
N ALA A 41 -5.62 -17.06 6.71
CA ALA A 41 -7.06 -16.96 6.53
C ALA A 41 -7.47 -17.12 5.05
N THR A 42 -6.70 -16.53 4.14
CA THR A 42 -6.91 -16.69 2.69
C THR A 42 -6.71 -18.14 2.26
N GLU A 43 -5.64 -18.80 2.73
CA GLU A 43 -5.39 -20.21 2.43
C GLU A 43 -6.48 -21.16 2.96
N GLU A 44 -7.11 -20.81 4.09
CA GLU A 44 -8.23 -21.57 4.66
C GLU A 44 -9.60 -21.19 4.06
N GLY A 45 -9.64 -20.28 3.10
CA GLY A 45 -10.86 -19.83 2.42
C GLY A 45 -11.72 -18.85 3.23
N LEU A 46 -11.16 -18.28 4.30
CA LEU A 46 -11.79 -17.29 5.18
C LEU A 46 -11.62 -15.88 4.59
N HIS A 47 -12.08 -15.68 3.35
CA HIS A 47 -11.84 -14.43 2.61
C HIS A 47 -12.39 -13.17 3.31
N GLU A 48 -13.54 -13.28 3.99
CA GLU A 48 -14.12 -12.16 4.74
C GLU A 48 -13.22 -11.74 5.91
N LEU A 49 -12.61 -12.71 6.59
CA LEU A 49 -11.64 -12.44 7.65
C LEU A 49 -10.35 -11.85 7.09
N ALA A 50 -9.80 -12.43 6.03
CA ALA A 50 -8.59 -11.94 5.38
C ALA A 50 -8.74 -10.49 4.92
N ALA A 51 -9.88 -10.17 4.29
CA ALA A 51 -10.21 -8.81 3.87
C ALA A 51 -10.34 -7.84 5.05
N ALA A 52 -11.02 -8.24 6.13
CA ALA A 52 -11.15 -7.39 7.32
C ALA A 52 -9.79 -7.14 8.00
N LEU A 53 -8.92 -8.15 8.05
CA LEU A 53 -7.56 -8.00 8.59
C LEU A 53 -6.66 -7.12 7.71
N PHE A 54 -6.83 -7.20 6.39
CA PHE A 54 -6.14 -6.33 5.46
C PHE A 54 -6.55 -4.86 5.68
N ILE A 55 -7.85 -4.57 5.80
CA ILE A 55 -8.35 -3.23 6.09
C ILE A 55 -7.84 -2.73 7.45
N ALA A 56 -7.85 -3.59 8.47
CA ALA A 56 -7.30 -3.28 9.79
C ALA A 56 -5.81 -2.91 9.76
N GLN A 57 -4.98 -3.69 9.05
CA GLN A 57 -3.57 -3.41 8.86
C GLN A 57 -3.32 -2.03 8.24
N GLN A 58 -4.17 -1.62 7.29
CA GLN A 58 -4.10 -0.30 6.66
C GLN A 58 -4.49 0.84 7.60
N MET A 59 -5.31 0.58 8.63
CA MET A 59 -5.72 1.56 9.65
C MET A 59 -4.73 1.70 10.81
N GLU A 60 -3.90 0.69 11.09
CA GLU A 60 -2.88 0.72 12.14
C GLU A 60 -1.56 1.39 11.72
N LEU A 61 -1.42 1.74 10.43
CA LEU A 61 -0.30 2.53 9.93
C LEU A 61 -0.60 4.02 10.12
N PRO A 62 0.05 4.73 11.07
CA PRO A 62 -0.07 6.18 11.17
C PRO A 62 0.59 6.82 9.93
N GLY A 63 -0.22 7.08 8.90
CA GLY A 63 0.24 7.75 7.68
C GLY A 63 -0.50 7.38 6.40
N THR A 64 -1.20 6.24 6.36
CA THR A 64 -2.00 5.85 5.19
C THR A 64 -3.44 6.28 5.38
N ALA A 65 -3.67 7.60 5.25
CA ALA A 65 -4.99 8.07 4.91
C ALA A 65 -5.48 7.26 3.70
N GLN A 66 -6.61 6.57 3.87
CA GLN A 66 -7.39 5.98 2.78
C GLN A 66 -7.67 7.09 1.76
N GLY A 67 -6.79 7.24 0.77
CA GLY A 67 -7.24 7.64 -0.55
C GLY A 67 -7.98 6.44 -1.12
N GLU A 68 -9.14 6.70 -1.70
CA GLU A 68 -9.72 5.81 -2.71
C GLU A 68 -8.61 5.16 -3.52
N HIS A 69 -8.75 3.86 -3.81
CA HIS A 69 -7.85 3.10 -4.68
C HIS A 69 -7.63 3.92 -5.96
N ASP A 70 -6.54 4.69 -6.00
CA ASP A 70 -6.24 5.61 -7.08
C ASP A 70 -5.30 4.85 -8.01
N PRO A 71 -5.83 4.20 -9.07
CA PRO A 71 -5.01 3.40 -9.96
C PRO A 71 -3.90 4.23 -10.61
N LEU A 72 -4.04 5.56 -10.68
CA LEU A 72 -3.00 6.45 -11.18
C LEU A 72 -1.87 6.61 -10.17
N ARG A 73 -2.18 6.61 -8.87
CA ARG A 73 -1.17 6.65 -7.81
C ARG A 73 -0.38 5.34 -7.75
N GLU A 74 -1.05 4.20 -7.82
CA GLU A 74 -0.38 2.89 -7.88
C GLU A 74 0.52 2.79 -9.12
N SER A 75 0.02 3.23 -10.28
CA SER A 75 0.82 3.27 -11.52
C SER A 75 2.04 4.18 -11.39
N ALA A 76 1.91 5.31 -10.69
CA ALA A 76 3.04 6.19 -10.42
C ALA A 76 4.07 5.51 -9.50
N ASP A 77 3.62 4.89 -8.41
CA ASP A 77 4.51 4.24 -7.45
C ASP A 77 5.29 3.07 -8.09
N GLU A 78 4.65 2.27 -8.95
CA GLU A 78 5.31 1.20 -9.70
C GLU A 78 6.37 1.76 -10.66
N LEU A 79 6.01 2.79 -11.44
CA LEU A 79 6.93 3.46 -12.36
C LEU A 79 8.15 4.06 -11.63
N LEU A 80 7.91 4.76 -10.51
CA LEU A 80 8.99 5.38 -9.73
C LEU A 80 9.92 4.32 -9.14
N ARG A 81 9.37 3.20 -8.65
CA ARG A 81 10.15 2.09 -8.12
C ARG A 81 11.03 1.44 -9.19
N GLU A 82 10.49 1.26 -10.39
CA GLU A 82 11.25 0.76 -11.54
C GLU A 82 12.40 1.71 -11.88
N TYR A 83 12.12 2.99 -12.08
CA TYR A 83 13.14 3.97 -12.47
C TYR A 83 14.18 4.22 -11.39
N ARG A 84 13.82 4.13 -10.11
CA ARG A 84 14.76 4.28 -9.00
C ARG A 84 15.92 3.27 -9.07
N GLY A 85 15.68 2.07 -9.61
CA GLY A 85 16.70 1.05 -9.83
C GLY A 85 17.71 1.37 -10.94
N TYR A 86 17.36 2.29 -11.84
CA TYR A 86 18.22 2.73 -12.95
C TYR A 86 18.90 4.08 -12.71
N LEU A 87 18.45 4.84 -11.71
CA LEU A 87 19.01 6.14 -11.34
C LEU A 87 20.22 5.97 -10.40
N SER A 88 21.25 6.79 -10.59
CA SER A 88 22.38 6.87 -9.66
C SER A 88 21.97 7.56 -8.36
N ASP A 89 22.54 7.19 -7.22
CA ASP A 89 22.21 7.81 -5.92
C ASP A 89 22.59 9.30 -5.83
N SER A 90 23.40 9.81 -6.76
CA SER A 90 23.71 11.23 -6.90
C SER A 90 22.69 12.02 -7.74
N SER A 91 21.67 11.36 -8.30
CA SER A 91 20.61 11.99 -9.09
C SER A 91 19.64 12.75 -8.19
N GLY A 92 19.30 13.98 -8.58
CA GLY A 92 18.21 14.76 -7.99
C GLY A 92 16.87 14.06 -8.13
N THR A 93 16.64 13.34 -9.24
CA THR A 93 15.44 12.52 -9.43
C THR A 93 15.38 11.38 -8.41
N ALA A 94 16.47 10.65 -8.20
CA ALA A 94 16.53 9.60 -7.17
C ALA A 94 16.28 10.15 -5.77
N ALA A 95 16.91 11.28 -5.42
CA ALA A 95 16.69 11.94 -4.14
C ALA A 95 15.25 12.44 -3.96
N ALA A 96 14.60 12.91 -5.04
CA ALA A 96 13.20 13.30 -5.03
C ALA A 96 12.26 12.11 -4.81
N ILE A 97 12.55 10.96 -5.43
CA ILE A 97 11.80 9.72 -5.20
C ILE A 97 11.97 9.24 -3.76
N ASP A 98 13.21 9.18 -3.26
CA ASP A 98 13.51 8.62 -1.93
C ASP A 98 12.88 9.41 -0.77
N ARG A 99 12.67 10.72 -0.96
CA ARG A 99 11.96 11.55 0.03
C ARG A 99 10.44 11.58 -0.14
N GLY A 100 9.90 10.89 -1.14
CA GLY A 100 8.48 10.89 -1.46
C GLY A 100 7.97 12.26 -1.92
N ALA A 101 8.71 12.92 -2.82
CA ALA A 101 8.28 14.20 -3.40
C ALA A 101 7.01 14.07 -4.25
N GLU A 102 6.36 15.21 -4.52
CA GLU A 102 5.22 15.26 -5.45
C GLU A 102 5.65 14.87 -6.88
N LEU A 103 4.73 14.27 -7.64
CA LEU A 103 5.03 13.77 -8.99
C LEU A 103 5.53 14.89 -9.92
N GLU A 104 5.00 16.10 -9.78
CA GLU A 104 5.42 17.28 -10.55
C GLU A 104 6.89 17.64 -10.28
N GLU A 105 7.32 17.50 -9.03
CA GLU A 105 8.70 17.78 -8.63
C GLU A 105 9.65 16.70 -9.16
N ILE A 106 9.26 15.43 -9.05
CA ILE A 106 10.04 14.31 -9.59
C ILE A 106 10.15 14.41 -11.12
N ALA A 107 9.06 14.75 -11.81
CA ALA A 107 9.06 14.95 -13.26
C ALA A 107 9.99 16.09 -13.68
N ALA A 108 10.01 17.19 -12.92
CA ALA A 108 10.90 18.32 -13.18
C ALA A 108 12.38 17.96 -13.00
N GLU A 109 12.74 17.20 -11.97
CA GLU A 109 14.11 16.70 -11.80
C GLU A 109 14.49 15.70 -12.91
N ALA A 110 13.59 14.78 -13.25
CA ALA A 110 13.79 13.83 -14.35
C ALA A 110 14.04 14.55 -15.69
N GLU A 111 13.29 15.62 -15.97
CA GLU A 111 13.48 16.41 -17.18
C GLU A 111 14.85 17.13 -17.19
N LYS A 112 15.23 17.77 -16.07
CA LYS A 112 16.54 18.45 -15.93
C LYS A 112 17.71 17.50 -16.16
N GLU A 113 17.59 16.27 -15.70
CA GLU A 113 18.63 15.24 -15.81
C GLU A 113 18.59 14.47 -17.13
N GLY A 114 17.62 14.78 -18.00
CA GLY A 114 17.49 14.17 -19.32
C GLY A 114 16.79 12.80 -19.32
N ALA A 115 16.21 12.38 -18.20
CA ALA A 115 15.34 11.20 -18.09
C ALA A 115 13.95 11.49 -18.69
N LYS A 116 13.92 11.84 -19.99
CA LYS A 116 12.73 12.29 -20.71
C LYS A 116 11.59 11.27 -20.70
N ALA A 117 11.92 9.98 -20.71
CA ALA A 117 10.93 8.91 -20.67
C ALA A 117 10.17 8.91 -19.33
N LEU A 118 10.89 8.99 -18.21
CA LEU A 118 10.28 9.11 -16.88
C LEU A 118 9.46 10.40 -16.75
N ALA A 119 10.03 11.53 -17.15
CA ALA A 119 9.32 12.81 -17.09
C ALA A 119 8.01 12.77 -17.90
N ALA A 120 8.04 12.24 -19.12
CA ALA A 120 6.85 12.11 -19.96
C ALA A 120 5.78 11.22 -19.32
N SER A 121 6.14 10.04 -18.82
CA SER A 121 5.20 9.13 -18.16
C SER A 121 4.58 9.74 -16.91
N LEU A 122 5.38 10.46 -16.09
CA LEU A 122 4.85 11.17 -14.93
C LEU A 122 3.89 12.29 -15.32
N PHE A 123 4.20 13.07 -16.36
CA PHE A 123 3.31 14.11 -16.85
C PHE A 123 1.96 13.55 -17.34
N GLU A 124 1.96 12.38 -18.00
CA GLU A 124 0.71 11.72 -18.41
C GLU A 124 -0.15 11.32 -17.20
N ILE A 125 0.46 10.73 -16.18
CA ILE A 125 -0.22 10.34 -14.94
C ILE A 125 -0.80 11.58 -14.24
N ILE A 126 -0.01 12.66 -14.13
CA ILE A 126 -0.45 13.94 -13.57
C ILE A 126 -1.66 14.45 -14.35
N GLN A 127 -1.60 14.51 -15.68
CA GLN A 127 -2.71 15.00 -16.51
C GLN A 127 -3.99 14.16 -16.34
N LEU A 128 -3.88 12.84 -16.28
CA LEU A 128 -5.00 11.94 -16.02
C LEU A 128 -5.62 12.20 -14.65
N ARG A 129 -4.79 12.45 -13.63
CA ARG A 129 -5.26 12.78 -12.27
C ARG A 129 -6.07 14.08 -12.25
N TRP A 130 -5.65 15.10 -12.99
CA TRP A 130 -6.40 16.36 -13.13
C TRP A 130 -7.71 16.19 -13.92
N GLN A 131 -7.80 15.22 -14.83
CA GLN A 131 -9.04 14.94 -15.57
C GLN A 131 -10.02 14.06 -14.79
N GLY A 132 -9.54 13.18 -13.91
CA GLY A 132 -10.36 12.29 -13.08
C GLY A 132 -11.03 12.96 -11.86
N GLY A 133 -10.53 14.11 -11.41
CA GLY A 133 -11.05 14.84 -10.23
C GLY A 133 -12.26 15.76 -10.49
N GLY A 134 -12.89 15.66 -11.67
CA GLY A 134 -14.02 16.49 -12.07
C GLY A 134 -15.24 15.67 -12.47
N SER A 135 -15.89 15.02 -11.51
CA SER A 135 -17.26 14.47 -11.68
C SER A 135 -18.01 14.48 -10.35
#